data_AF-A0A8I6RQB9-F1
#
_entry.id   AF-A0A8I6RQB9-F1
#
_cell.length_a   1.000
_cell.length_b   1.000
_cell.length_c   1.000
_cell.angle_alpha   90.00
_cell.angle_beta   90.00
_cell.angle_gamma   90.00
#
_symmetry.space_group_name_H-M   'P 1'
#
loop_
_entity.id
_entity.type
_entity.pdbx_description
1 polymer ?
#
loop_
_entity_poly.entity_id
_entity_poly.type
_entity_poly.pdbx_seq_one_letter_code
_entity_poly.pdbx_strand_id
1 'polypeptide(L)'
;MRNLVHYILIVLPFGSFTLGWNSTMDGASEQLLDYAKNQRIPQQAVSSSGILIDDIINSLSAGPRGPLLIEDSNFFNQMQAFNRERISSRIIFGKGGGASGYIEITQNLSRFSIAKIFSRSKIKYGVRARFSRMNADPGRPDTLRDLGSLAFKFYTEEGNWDLVAINFPVFYIRDPYKFYDLVHALRPNPATNLPDLNAQWNFFTQNPETIPLSLFLYSDYGIPRSFRNMNGYSSNTYSLINSKNNTFYARFYLISNQGLETITNEEAQTLAGTNPDYYISDLYNNIFAGNFPSWELQVHIATQRDAHSASFNIFDPTNLWPRRMFSVFNVGKIVLNKNPSNYFVDVENIAFNPANMVPGIQPTVDRILQSRLFAYNDAQMYRLGVNSNLLMANAPVLDVHNYERDGMNRYKGNQGGAVNYFINSFNGPVPSPHISILPYSAQGVIAKFKNSDQRQTFLSALFNDYNITSEEYIRIVGNLAANLNQVDPSLQMKAVQLYNSTYPRLGEMLATALVKAGLPLKYLLA
;
A
#
# COMPACT_ATOMS: atom_id res chain seq x y z
N MET A 1 -14.27 -75.01 15.47
CA MET A 1 -14.78 -74.89 14.08
C MET A 1 -15.71 -73.70 14.01
N ARG A 2 -15.55 -72.90 12.96
CA ARG A 2 -16.02 -71.52 12.72
C ARG A 2 -17.52 -71.28 12.98
N ASN A 3 -17.84 -70.21 13.72
CA ASN A 3 -19.13 -69.51 13.66
C ASN A 3 -19.11 -68.56 12.44
N LEU A 4 -20.04 -68.75 11.50
CA LEU A 4 -20.29 -67.82 10.39
C LEU A 4 -21.27 -66.73 10.84
N VAL A 5 -20.81 -65.50 10.92
CA VAL A 5 -21.67 -64.31 10.94
C VAL A 5 -21.83 -63.84 9.49
N HIS A 6 -23.04 -63.94 8.95
CA HIS A 6 -23.40 -63.36 7.65
C HIS A 6 -23.57 -61.85 7.83
N TYR A 7 -22.64 -61.06 7.28
CA TYR A 7 -22.88 -59.64 7.01
C TYR A 7 -23.60 -59.51 5.67
N ILE A 8 -24.83 -59.00 5.71
CA ILE A 8 -25.57 -58.57 4.53
C ILE A 8 -24.89 -57.30 4.00
N LEU A 9 -24.17 -57.44 2.88
CA LEU A 9 -23.74 -56.30 2.07
C LEU A 9 -24.96 -55.76 1.34
N ILE A 10 -25.50 -54.63 1.83
CA ILE A 10 -26.42 -53.80 1.06
C ILE A 10 -25.56 -53.10 -0.01
N VAL A 11 -25.54 -53.68 -1.21
CA VAL A 11 -25.03 -53.02 -2.40
C VAL A 11 -26.07 -51.98 -2.82
N LEU A 12 -25.87 -50.72 -2.44
CA LEU A 12 -26.59 -49.61 -3.05
C LEU A 12 -26.04 -49.40 -4.47
N PRO A 13 -26.89 -49.31 -5.51
CA PRO A 13 -26.43 -49.06 -6.86
C PRO A 13 -25.78 -47.67 -6.90
N PHE A 14 -24.66 -47.55 -7.62
CA PHE A 14 -24.03 -46.28 -7.97
C PHE A 14 -25.00 -45.45 -8.83
N GLY A 15 -25.99 -44.85 -8.18
CA GLY A 15 -26.60 -43.62 -8.66
C GLY A 15 -25.54 -42.54 -8.54
N SER A 16 -25.34 -41.80 -9.62
CA SER A 16 -24.58 -40.56 -9.65
C SER A 16 -25.00 -39.66 -8.49
N PHE A 17 -24.26 -39.74 -7.38
CA PHE A 17 -24.27 -38.73 -6.33
C PHE A 17 -23.57 -37.50 -6.94
N THR A 18 -24.33 -36.71 -7.69
CA THR A 18 -24.08 -35.28 -7.73
C THR A 18 -24.33 -34.81 -6.30
N LEU A 19 -23.27 -34.81 -5.47
CA LEU A 19 -23.22 -33.96 -4.29
C LEU A 19 -23.56 -32.57 -4.81
N GLY A 20 -24.79 -32.12 -4.53
CA GLY A 20 -25.22 -30.77 -4.78
C GLY A 20 -24.45 -29.85 -3.86
N TRP A 21 -23.19 -29.57 -4.18
CA TRP A 21 -22.50 -28.36 -3.76
C TRP A 21 -23.12 -27.20 -4.53
N ASN A 22 -24.39 -26.91 -4.25
CA ASN A 22 -25.07 -25.73 -4.76
C ASN A 22 -24.88 -24.60 -3.76
N SER A 23 -23.61 -24.26 -3.53
CA SER A 23 -23.14 -22.93 -3.21
C SER A 23 -22.06 -22.68 -4.25
N THR A 24 -22.29 -21.78 -5.19
CA THR A 24 -21.26 -21.37 -6.16
C THR A 24 -20.03 -20.96 -5.35
N MET A 25 -18.99 -21.79 -5.36
CA MET A 25 -17.75 -21.47 -4.64
C MET A 25 -17.23 -20.15 -5.19
N ASP A 26 -16.68 -19.30 -4.31
CA ASP A 26 -16.08 -18.07 -4.78
C ASP A 26 -14.78 -18.35 -5.54
N GLY A 27 -14.36 -17.40 -6.38
CA GLY A 27 -13.21 -17.58 -7.26
C GLY A 27 -11.90 -17.95 -6.55
N ALA A 28 -11.68 -17.44 -5.33
CA ALA A 28 -10.50 -17.77 -4.53
C ALA A 28 -10.55 -19.23 -4.09
N SER A 29 -11.74 -19.72 -3.68
CA SER A 29 -11.98 -21.12 -3.36
C SER A 29 -11.84 -22.05 -4.59
N GLU A 30 -12.07 -21.55 -5.80
CA GLU A 30 -11.91 -22.31 -7.05
C GLU A 30 -10.47 -22.43 -7.57
N GLN A 31 -9.50 -21.74 -6.95
CA GLN A 31 -8.15 -21.60 -7.52
C GLN A 31 -7.48 -22.93 -7.89
N LEU A 32 -7.55 -23.95 -7.01
CA LEU A 32 -6.95 -25.26 -7.29
C LEU A 32 -7.72 -26.07 -8.34
N LEU A 33 -9.05 -25.90 -8.41
CA LEU A 33 -9.86 -26.52 -9.45
C LEU A 33 -9.50 -25.94 -10.82
N ASP A 34 -9.30 -24.63 -10.88
CA ASP A 34 -8.86 -23.94 -12.10
C ASP A 34 -7.43 -24.31 -12.50
N TYR A 35 -6.53 -24.49 -11.53
CA TYR A 35 -5.22 -25.05 -11.81
C TYR A 35 -5.33 -26.46 -12.45
N ALA A 36 -6.12 -27.35 -11.85
CA ALA A 36 -6.30 -28.72 -12.34
C ALA A 36 -6.94 -28.78 -13.74
N LYS A 37 -7.89 -27.88 -14.06
CA LYS A 37 -8.49 -27.76 -15.40
C LYS A 37 -7.43 -27.42 -16.47
N ASN A 38 -6.46 -26.57 -16.11
CA ASN A 38 -5.40 -26.07 -16.99
C ASN A 38 -4.16 -26.97 -17.03
N GLN A 39 -3.94 -27.81 -16.01
CA GLN A 39 -2.83 -28.76 -15.91
C GLN A 39 -3.37 -30.19 -15.83
N ARG A 40 -3.75 -30.75 -16.99
CA ARG A 40 -4.41 -32.06 -17.07
C ARG A 40 -3.48 -33.26 -16.92
N ILE A 41 -2.18 -33.06 -17.16
CA ILE A 41 -1.18 -34.12 -17.13
C ILE A 41 -0.22 -33.80 -15.98
N PRO A 42 -0.15 -34.66 -14.95
CA PRO A 42 0.84 -34.51 -13.89
C PRO A 42 2.25 -34.48 -14.47
N GLN A 43 3.07 -33.55 -13.96
CA GLN A 43 4.49 -33.48 -14.32
C GLN A 43 5.29 -34.40 -13.40
N GLN A 44 6.40 -34.93 -13.90
CA GLN A 44 7.32 -35.69 -13.07
C GLN A 44 7.99 -34.77 -12.05
N ALA A 45 8.06 -35.20 -10.79
CA ALA A 45 8.79 -34.48 -9.76
C ALA A 45 10.28 -34.49 -10.09
N VAL A 46 10.91 -33.32 -9.98
CA VAL A 46 12.35 -33.14 -10.15
C VAL A 46 12.93 -32.36 -8.98
N SER A 47 14.17 -32.64 -8.63
CA SER A 47 14.92 -31.86 -7.64
C SER A 47 15.21 -30.44 -8.15
N SER A 48 15.75 -29.57 -7.29
CA SER A 48 16.18 -28.22 -7.68
C SER A 48 17.25 -28.21 -8.79
N SER A 49 17.93 -29.34 -9.03
CA SER A 49 18.89 -29.52 -10.12
C SER A 49 18.27 -30.14 -11.39
N GLY A 50 16.95 -30.36 -11.41
CA GLY A 50 16.24 -30.95 -12.55
C GLY A 50 16.35 -32.48 -12.67
N ILE A 51 16.77 -33.17 -11.60
CA ILE A 51 16.92 -34.63 -11.58
C ILE A 51 15.59 -35.27 -11.18
N LEU A 52 15.14 -36.30 -11.92
CA LEU A 52 13.93 -37.05 -11.60
C LEU A 52 13.99 -37.62 -10.18
N ILE A 53 12.86 -37.54 -9.48
CA ILE A 53 12.68 -38.10 -8.14
C ILE A 53 11.80 -39.35 -8.23
N ASP A 54 12.23 -40.42 -7.57
CA ASP A 54 11.54 -41.70 -7.50
C ASP A 54 10.43 -41.72 -6.43
N ASP A 55 10.71 -41.22 -5.22
CA ASP A 55 9.78 -41.15 -4.08
C ASP A 55 9.88 -39.80 -3.34
N ILE A 56 8.73 -39.24 -2.94
CA ILE A 56 8.61 -37.96 -2.19
C ILE A 56 7.78 -38.09 -0.90
N ILE A 57 7.32 -39.30 -0.58
CA ILE A 57 6.51 -39.57 0.63
C ILE A 57 7.27 -40.41 1.67
N ASN A 58 8.39 -41.06 1.28
CA ASN A 58 9.26 -41.80 2.17
C ASN A 58 10.68 -41.25 2.14
N SER A 59 11.33 -41.19 3.29
CA SER A 59 12.75 -40.85 3.39
C SER A 59 13.63 -42.10 3.39
N LEU A 60 14.88 -41.94 2.95
CA LEU A 60 15.85 -43.03 2.90
C LEU A 60 16.32 -43.43 4.30
N SER A 61 16.18 -44.72 4.65
CA SER A 61 16.57 -45.25 5.96
C SER A 61 17.35 -46.57 5.89
N ALA A 62 18.15 -46.85 6.92
CA ALA A 62 18.86 -48.13 7.07
C ALA A 62 17.91 -49.27 7.50
N GLY A 63 17.07 -49.73 6.57
CA GLY A 63 15.99 -50.68 6.80
C GLY A 63 14.67 -50.01 7.25
N PRO A 64 13.55 -50.75 7.31
CA PRO A 64 12.21 -50.16 7.50
C PRO A 64 11.97 -49.42 8.82
N ARG A 65 12.86 -49.58 9.81
CA ARG A 65 12.82 -48.90 11.12
C ARG A 65 14.19 -48.32 11.50
N GLY A 66 15.07 -48.16 10.52
CA GLY A 66 16.42 -47.64 10.72
C GLY A 66 16.45 -46.12 10.77
N PRO A 67 17.61 -45.54 11.11
CA PRO A 67 17.82 -44.10 11.03
C PRO A 67 17.74 -43.58 9.59
N LEU A 68 17.36 -42.30 9.46
CA LEU A 68 17.47 -41.50 8.24
C LEU A 68 18.93 -41.41 7.79
N LEU A 69 19.17 -41.46 6.48
CA LEU A 69 20.51 -41.31 5.90
C LEU A 69 20.71 -39.91 5.31
N ILE A 70 21.86 -39.29 5.57
CA ILE A 70 22.21 -37.95 5.08
C ILE A 70 22.30 -37.89 3.54
N GLU A 71 22.45 -39.03 2.88
CA GLU A 71 22.50 -39.15 1.43
C GLU A 71 21.15 -38.99 0.73
N ASP A 72 20.04 -38.87 1.48
CA ASP A 72 18.72 -38.45 0.97
C ASP A 72 18.70 -36.97 0.57
N SER A 73 19.49 -36.63 -0.44
CA SER A 73 19.72 -35.26 -0.86
C SER A 73 18.43 -34.53 -1.28
N ASN A 74 17.43 -35.25 -1.81
CA ASN A 74 16.15 -34.67 -2.19
C ASN A 74 15.35 -34.20 -0.96
N PHE A 75 15.23 -35.06 0.07
CA PHE A 75 14.59 -34.70 1.33
C PHE A 75 15.25 -33.48 1.97
N PHE A 76 16.58 -33.48 2.09
CA PHE A 76 17.29 -32.36 2.71
C PHE A 76 17.20 -31.07 1.90
N ASN A 77 17.23 -31.14 0.56
CA ASN A 77 17.04 -29.97 -0.29
C ASN A 77 15.64 -29.35 -0.12
N GLN A 78 14.59 -30.17 -0.06
CA GLN A 78 13.21 -29.70 0.17
C GLN A 78 13.08 -29.02 1.55
N MET A 79 13.62 -29.64 2.60
CA MET A 79 13.62 -29.07 3.95
C MET A 79 14.41 -27.74 4.00
N GLN A 80 15.55 -27.66 3.32
CA GLN A 80 16.35 -26.44 3.26
C GLN A 80 15.65 -25.30 2.53
N ALA A 81 14.89 -25.60 1.47
CA ALA A 81 14.07 -24.64 0.76
C ALA A 81 12.91 -24.15 1.64
N PHE A 82 12.17 -25.07 2.28
CA PHE A 82 11.09 -24.75 3.20
C PHE A 82 11.53 -23.81 4.33
N ASN A 83 12.68 -24.10 4.96
CA ASN A 83 13.25 -23.28 6.03
C ASN A 83 13.61 -21.84 5.60
N ARG A 84 13.60 -21.54 4.29
CA ARG A 84 14.00 -20.25 3.71
C ARG A 84 12.90 -19.58 2.88
N GLU A 85 11.65 -20.04 2.97
CA GLU A 85 10.53 -19.46 2.22
C GLU A 85 10.16 -18.03 2.67
N ARG A 86 10.42 -17.68 3.94
CA ARG A 86 10.05 -16.38 4.50
C ARG A 86 11.16 -15.35 4.29
N ILE A 87 10.76 -14.19 3.80
CA ILE A 87 11.56 -12.96 3.80
C ILE A 87 10.99 -12.00 4.85
N SER A 88 11.74 -10.95 5.18
CA SER A 88 11.23 -9.88 6.03
C SER A 88 9.97 -9.26 5.39
N SER A 89 8.95 -8.96 6.19
CA SER A 89 7.78 -8.23 5.70
C SER A 89 8.10 -6.72 5.59
N ARG A 90 7.22 -5.96 4.96
CA ARG A 90 7.34 -4.49 5.03
C ARG A 90 7.13 -4.04 6.49
N ILE A 91 7.97 -3.13 6.98
CA ILE A 91 7.90 -2.60 8.36
C ILE A 91 6.60 -1.85 8.65
N ILE A 92 5.95 -1.33 7.61
CA ILE A 92 4.58 -0.82 7.59
C ILE A 92 3.93 -1.30 6.30
N PHE A 93 2.60 -1.34 6.23
CA PHE A 93 1.90 -1.87 5.06
C PHE A 93 2.21 -3.34 4.77
N GLY A 94 2.47 -4.14 5.83
CA GLY A 94 2.84 -5.56 5.74
C GLY A 94 1.73 -6.42 5.16
N LYS A 95 0.49 -6.25 5.62
CA LYS A 95 -0.71 -6.89 5.08
C LYS A 95 -1.22 -6.19 3.82
N GLY A 96 -1.51 -6.93 2.76
CA GLY A 96 -2.08 -6.34 1.55
C GLY A 96 -2.53 -7.33 0.49
N GLY A 97 -3.28 -6.83 -0.49
CA GLY A 97 -3.65 -7.54 -1.71
C GLY A 97 -3.09 -6.83 -2.94
N GLY A 98 -3.01 -7.52 -4.07
CA GLY A 98 -2.48 -6.92 -5.29
C GLY A 98 -3.12 -7.51 -6.53
N ALA A 99 -3.07 -6.74 -7.61
CA ALA A 99 -3.60 -7.14 -8.91
C ALA A 99 -2.88 -6.38 -10.02
N SER A 100 -3.02 -6.87 -11.25
CA SER A 100 -2.47 -6.25 -12.44
C SER A 100 -3.57 -5.80 -13.39
N GLY A 101 -3.22 -4.90 -14.30
CA GLY A 101 -4.10 -4.46 -15.36
C GLY A 101 -3.45 -3.38 -16.21
N TYR A 102 -4.18 -2.31 -16.49
CA TYR A 102 -3.70 -1.22 -17.34
C TYR A 102 -4.24 0.14 -16.90
N ILE A 103 -3.56 1.20 -17.31
CA ILE A 103 -4.12 2.56 -17.35
C ILE A 103 -4.36 2.96 -18.80
N GLU A 104 -5.53 3.51 -19.09
CA GLU A 104 -5.86 4.15 -20.36
C GLU A 104 -5.88 5.66 -20.17
N ILE A 105 -5.00 6.38 -20.86
CA ILE A 105 -4.88 7.83 -20.74
C ILE A 105 -5.98 8.49 -21.56
N THR A 106 -6.89 9.22 -20.92
CA THR A 106 -8.09 9.80 -21.55
C THR A 106 -7.91 11.27 -21.91
N GLN A 107 -7.05 11.98 -21.17
CA GLN A 107 -6.78 13.40 -21.38
C GLN A 107 -5.28 13.68 -21.52
N ASN A 108 -4.93 14.51 -22.51
CA ASN A 108 -3.55 14.93 -22.75
C ASN A 108 -3.13 16.01 -21.73
N LEU A 109 -2.01 15.79 -21.02
CA LEU A 109 -1.42 16.77 -20.09
C LEU A 109 -0.06 17.33 -20.54
N SER A 110 0.26 17.26 -21.83
CA SER A 110 1.52 17.80 -22.40
C SER A 110 1.73 19.29 -22.13
N ARG A 111 0.64 20.04 -21.87
CA ARG A 111 0.71 21.43 -21.40
C ARG A 111 1.50 21.59 -20.09
N PHE A 112 1.47 20.57 -19.24
CA PHE A 112 2.01 20.61 -17.88
C PHE A 112 3.23 19.70 -17.69
N SER A 113 3.33 18.60 -18.43
CA SER A 113 4.42 17.62 -18.27
C SER A 113 4.92 17.09 -19.61
N ILE A 114 6.23 16.89 -19.75
CA ILE A 114 6.84 16.17 -20.87
C ILE A 114 6.75 14.64 -20.75
N ALA A 115 6.25 14.11 -19.64
CA ALA A 115 6.15 12.67 -19.43
C ALA A 115 5.35 12.01 -20.55
N LYS A 116 5.91 11.02 -21.23
CA LYS A 116 5.29 10.43 -22.42
C LYS A 116 3.95 9.75 -22.11
N ILE A 117 3.80 9.20 -20.90
CA ILE A 117 2.53 8.68 -20.42
C ILE A 117 1.39 9.72 -20.52
N PHE A 118 1.68 11.02 -20.45
CA PHE A 118 0.69 12.09 -20.56
C PHE A 118 0.59 12.73 -21.96
N SER A 119 1.42 12.29 -22.91
CA SER A 119 1.59 12.95 -24.21
C SER A 119 0.53 12.55 -25.25
N ARG A 120 -0.13 11.41 -25.08
CA ARG A 120 -1.08 10.83 -26.04
C ARG A 120 -2.29 10.25 -25.33
N SER A 121 -3.48 10.51 -25.84
CA SER A 121 -4.71 9.88 -25.36
C SER A 121 -4.91 8.51 -26.02
N LYS A 122 -5.70 7.66 -25.36
CA LYS A 122 -6.09 6.30 -25.76
C LYS A 122 -4.93 5.29 -25.87
N ILE A 123 -3.79 5.56 -25.24
CA ILE A 123 -2.72 4.58 -25.06
C ILE A 123 -2.93 3.84 -23.75
N LYS A 124 -2.72 2.52 -23.79
CA LYS A 124 -2.75 1.65 -22.61
C LYS A 124 -1.33 1.32 -22.16
N TYR A 125 -1.07 1.55 -20.88
CA TYR A 125 0.18 1.16 -20.22
C TYR A 125 -0.12 0.06 -19.21
N GLY A 126 0.79 -0.92 -19.11
CA GLY A 126 0.70 -1.96 -18.09
C GLY A 126 0.77 -1.37 -16.70
N VAL A 127 0.02 -1.94 -15.76
CA VAL A 127 -0.02 -1.50 -14.37
C VAL A 127 -0.01 -2.68 -13.42
N ARG A 128 0.75 -2.54 -12.32
CA ARG A 128 0.59 -3.40 -11.13
C ARG A 128 0.22 -2.55 -9.94
N ALA A 129 -0.71 -3.04 -9.13
CA ALA A 129 -1.22 -2.37 -7.96
C ALA A 129 -1.04 -3.23 -6.71
N ARG A 130 -0.79 -2.56 -5.58
CA ARG A 130 -0.87 -3.16 -4.25
C ARG A 130 -1.66 -2.26 -3.32
N PHE A 131 -2.58 -2.88 -2.61
CA PHE A 131 -3.39 -2.28 -1.57
C PHE A 131 -2.96 -2.82 -0.22
N SER A 132 -2.98 -2.01 0.84
CA SER A 132 -2.50 -2.46 2.16
C SER A 132 -2.99 -1.59 3.30
N ARG A 133 -2.80 -2.06 4.54
CA ARG A 133 -3.12 -1.35 5.78
C ARG A 133 -1.82 -1.02 6.55
N MET A 134 -1.65 0.22 7.03
CA MET A 134 -0.38 0.76 7.55
C MET A 134 0.18 -0.03 8.73
N ASN A 135 -0.63 -0.26 9.76
CA ASN A 135 -0.22 -0.87 11.03
C ASN A 135 -0.46 -2.38 11.06
N ALA A 136 -0.60 -3.00 9.88
CA ALA A 136 -0.91 -4.40 9.73
C ALA A 136 0.31 -5.21 9.32
N ASP A 137 0.70 -6.13 10.20
CA ASP A 137 1.53 -7.28 9.84
C ASP A 137 0.69 -8.31 9.09
N PRO A 138 1.30 -9.26 8.36
CA PRO A 138 0.56 -10.21 7.51
C PRO A 138 -0.57 -11.01 8.21
N GLY A 139 -0.55 -11.13 9.54
CA GLY A 139 -1.61 -11.79 10.31
C GLY A 139 -2.71 -10.87 10.86
N ARG A 140 -2.58 -9.54 10.72
CA ARG A 140 -3.59 -8.59 11.24
C ARG A 140 -4.81 -8.54 10.30
N PRO A 141 -6.05 -8.53 10.82
CA PRO A 141 -7.25 -8.46 9.99
C PRO A 141 -7.35 -7.18 9.16
N ASP A 142 -7.80 -7.32 7.91
CA ASP A 142 -7.93 -6.24 6.92
C ASP A 142 -8.86 -5.10 7.36
N THR A 143 -9.96 -5.45 8.05
CA THR A 143 -11.08 -4.57 8.39
C THR A 143 -10.85 -3.70 9.63
N LEU A 144 -9.69 -3.77 10.27
CA LEU A 144 -9.40 -2.88 11.39
C LEU A 144 -9.23 -1.43 10.92
N ARG A 145 -9.68 -0.49 11.75
CA ARG A 145 -9.53 0.95 11.52
C ARG A 145 -8.05 1.31 11.39
N ASP A 146 -7.68 1.79 10.21
CA ASP A 146 -6.29 2.03 9.86
C ASP A 146 -6.15 2.92 8.61
N LEU A 147 -4.97 3.48 8.44
CA LEU A 147 -4.59 4.11 7.18
C LEU A 147 -4.38 3.04 6.10
N GLY A 148 -5.00 3.21 4.94
CA GLY A 148 -4.80 2.37 3.77
C GLY A 148 -3.79 2.94 2.78
N SER A 149 -3.06 2.09 2.06
CA SER A 149 -2.23 2.47 0.91
C SER A 149 -2.80 1.92 -0.40
N LEU A 150 -2.68 2.72 -1.46
CA LEU A 150 -2.94 2.38 -2.86
C LEU A 150 -1.66 2.69 -3.65
N ALA A 151 -0.85 1.67 -3.93
CA ALA A 151 0.38 1.86 -4.68
C ALA A 151 0.22 1.31 -6.11
N PHE A 152 0.53 2.13 -7.10
CA PHE A 152 0.46 1.78 -8.52
C PHE A 152 1.84 1.96 -9.18
N LYS A 153 2.28 0.94 -9.92
CA LYS A 153 3.48 0.96 -10.77
C LYS A 153 3.02 0.97 -12.22
N PHE A 154 3.35 2.02 -12.95
CA PHE A 154 3.07 2.20 -14.36
C PHE A 154 4.31 1.81 -15.16
N TYR A 155 4.15 0.85 -16.08
CA TYR A 155 5.21 0.40 -16.96
C TYR A 155 5.16 1.21 -18.25
N THR A 156 6.05 2.18 -18.37
CA THR A 156 6.10 3.11 -19.51
C THR A 156 7.33 2.85 -20.38
N GLU A 157 7.33 3.42 -21.57
CA GLU A 157 8.49 3.44 -22.47
C GLU A 157 9.67 4.28 -21.92
N GLU A 158 9.45 5.09 -20.88
CA GLU A 158 10.47 5.90 -20.21
C GLU A 158 10.93 5.29 -18.88
N GLY A 159 10.53 4.04 -18.61
CA GLY A 159 10.78 3.35 -17.34
C GLY A 159 9.54 3.21 -16.49
N ASN A 160 9.75 2.70 -15.28
CA ASN A 160 8.67 2.55 -14.31
C ASN A 160 8.40 3.89 -13.63
N TRP A 161 7.14 4.28 -13.57
CA TRP A 161 6.68 5.36 -12.69
C TRP A 161 5.88 4.76 -11.54
N ASP A 162 6.26 5.07 -10.30
CA ASP A 162 5.57 4.59 -9.11
C ASP A 162 4.80 5.72 -8.42
N LEU A 163 3.48 5.57 -8.34
CA LEU A 163 2.62 6.42 -7.54
C LEU A 163 2.21 5.69 -6.26
N VAL A 164 2.84 6.07 -5.15
CA VAL A 164 2.59 5.46 -3.84
C VAL A 164 1.67 6.37 -3.02
N ALA A 165 0.37 6.10 -3.14
CA ALA A 165 -0.70 6.85 -2.51
C ALA A 165 -1.25 6.18 -1.24
N ILE A 166 -2.04 6.94 -0.50
CA ILE A 166 -2.79 6.50 0.69
C ILE A 166 -4.25 6.88 0.57
N ASN A 167 -5.14 6.27 1.34
CA ASN A 167 -6.58 6.50 1.22
C ASN A 167 -7.07 7.84 1.83
N PHE A 168 -6.18 8.65 2.40
CA PHE A 168 -6.46 9.99 2.89
C PHE A 168 -5.63 11.06 2.17
N PRO A 169 -6.19 12.26 1.94
CA PRO A 169 -5.54 13.34 1.17
C PRO A 169 -4.41 14.07 1.92
N VAL A 170 -4.20 13.74 3.19
CA VAL A 170 -3.18 14.31 4.08
C VAL A 170 -2.34 13.19 4.69
N PHE A 171 -1.26 13.54 5.40
CA PHE A 171 -0.46 12.61 6.20
C PHE A 171 -0.43 13.02 7.68
N TYR A 172 0.04 12.12 8.56
CA TYR A 172 0.12 12.37 10.01
C TYR A 172 1.07 13.50 10.39
N ILE A 173 2.18 13.62 9.65
CA ILE A 173 3.32 14.46 10.03
C ILE A 173 3.86 15.18 8.80
N ARG A 174 4.54 16.30 9.05
CA ARG A 174 5.14 17.18 8.04
C ARG A 174 6.67 17.17 8.04
N ASP A 175 7.28 16.50 9.01
CA ASP A 175 8.73 16.37 9.12
C ASP A 175 9.11 14.89 9.32
N PRO A 176 9.97 14.33 8.45
CA PRO A 176 10.29 12.91 8.46
C PRO A 176 11.04 12.46 9.70
N TYR A 177 11.66 13.37 10.47
CA TYR A 177 12.32 13.01 11.72
C TYR A 177 11.35 12.40 12.74
N LYS A 178 10.05 12.72 12.64
CA LYS A 178 9.01 12.16 13.53
C LYS A 178 8.44 10.82 13.05
N PHE A 179 8.85 10.33 11.87
CA PHE A 179 8.23 9.17 11.23
C PHE A 179 8.51 7.87 12.00
N TYR A 180 9.74 7.67 12.46
CA TYR A 180 10.07 6.47 13.23
C TYR A 180 9.34 6.45 14.58
N ASP A 181 9.25 7.60 15.27
CA ASP A 181 8.49 7.74 16.51
C ASP A 181 7.00 7.48 16.29
N LEU A 182 6.41 8.02 15.22
CA LEU A 182 5.03 7.76 14.84
C LEU A 182 4.79 6.26 14.61
N VAL A 183 5.65 5.61 13.82
CA VAL A 183 5.50 4.18 13.53
C VAL A 183 5.64 3.35 14.80
N HIS A 184 6.61 3.65 15.67
CA HIS A 184 6.76 2.95 16.96
C HIS A 184 5.54 3.16 17.88
N ALA A 185 4.98 4.38 17.93
CA ALA A 185 3.79 4.67 18.74
C ALA A 185 2.53 3.95 18.26
N LEU A 186 2.48 3.53 16.99
CA LEU A 186 1.37 2.76 16.41
C LEU A 186 1.63 1.24 16.40
N ARG A 187 2.83 0.83 16.79
CA ARG A 187 3.30 -0.56 16.82
C ARG A 187 3.19 -1.14 18.23
N PRO A 188 3.32 -2.47 18.38
CA PRO A 188 3.24 -3.10 19.68
C PRO A 188 4.30 -2.56 20.66
N ASN A 189 3.90 -2.45 21.93
CA ASN A 189 4.80 -2.07 23.01
C ASN A 189 6.00 -3.05 23.09
N PRO A 190 7.23 -2.55 23.28
CA PRO A 190 8.43 -3.40 23.20
C PRO A 190 8.52 -4.48 24.30
N ALA A 191 7.87 -4.29 25.44
CA ALA A 191 7.90 -5.26 26.53
C ALA A 191 6.76 -6.30 26.42
N THR A 192 5.57 -5.87 26.03
CA THR A 192 4.38 -6.75 26.02
C THR A 192 4.07 -7.32 24.65
N ASN A 193 4.61 -6.73 23.58
CA ASN A 193 4.25 -7.01 22.19
C ASN A 193 2.73 -6.90 21.92
N LEU A 194 2.04 -6.01 22.65
CA LEU A 194 0.62 -5.70 22.47
C LEU A 194 0.43 -4.28 21.93
N PRO A 195 -0.66 -3.98 21.19
CA PRO A 195 -1.03 -2.62 20.86
C PRO A 195 -1.15 -1.73 22.09
N ASP A 196 -0.66 -0.50 22.02
CA ASP A 196 -0.60 0.43 23.15
C ASP A 196 -1.22 1.78 22.79
N LEU A 197 -2.47 1.98 23.19
CA LEU A 197 -3.18 3.24 22.92
C LEU A 197 -2.62 4.42 23.75
N ASN A 198 -1.92 4.17 24.86
CA ASN A 198 -1.21 5.24 25.57
C ASN A 198 -0.05 5.75 24.75
N ALA A 199 0.73 4.86 24.13
CA ALA A 199 1.81 5.25 23.22
C ALA A 199 1.27 6.08 22.04
N GLN A 200 0.22 5.58 21.38
CA GLN A 200 -0.43 6.29 20.26
C GLN A 200 -0.91 7.69 20.65
N TRP A 201 -1.71 7.81 21.72
CA TRP A 201 -2.27 9.10 22.10
C TRP A 201 -1.27 10.04 22.75
N ASN A 202 -0.25 9.53 23.44
CA ASN A 202 0.85 10.37 23.87
C ASN A 202 1.60 10.97 22.67
N PHE A 203 1.83 10.20 21.60
CA PHE A 203 2.41 10.77 20.38
C PHE A 203 1.47 11.80 19.74
N PHE A 204 0.18 11.50 19.55
CA PHE A 204 -0.78 12.44 18.92
C PHE A 204 -0.94 13.74 19.72
N THR A 205 -1.05 13.66 21.04
CA THR A 205 -1.24 14.85 21.89
C THR A 205 -0.02 15.78 21.93
N GLN A 206 1.18 15.25 21.68
CA GLN A 206 2.42 16.01 21.59
C GLN A 206 2.70 16.54 20.17
N ASN A 207 1.91 16.12 19.17
CA ASN A 207 2.10 16.46 17.77
C ASN A 207 0.78 16.94 17.15
N PRO A 208 0.40 18.22 17.34
CA PRO A 208 -0.83 18.80 16.82
C PRO A 208 -1.03 18.64 15.31
N GLU A 209 0.05 18.46 14.54
CA GLU A 209 -0.03 18.21 13.10
C GLU A 209 -0.73 16.90 12.73
N THR A 210 -0.94 15.99 13.68
CA THR A 210 -1.65 14.72 13.48
C THR A 210 -3.16 14.90 13.41
N ILE A 211 -3.71 16.02 13.89
CA ILE A 211 -5.16 16.28 13.96
C ILE A 211 -5.87 16.03 12.61
N PRO A 212 -5.43 16.60 11.46
CA PRO A 212 -6.09 16.40 10.17
C PRO A 212 -6.29 14.92 9.83
N LEU A 213 -5.24 14.10 9.95
CA LEU A 213 -5.35 12.70 9.60
C LEU A 213 -6.09 11.88 10.65
N SER A 214 -5.97 12.22 11.93
CA SER A 214 -6.77 11.59 12.99
C SER A 214 -8.27 11.77 12.73
N LEU A 215 -8.71 12.94 12.27
CA LEU A 215 -10.12 13.15 11.91
C LEU A 215 -10.57 12.26 10.74
N PHE A 216 -9.73 12.07 9.72
CA PHE A 216 -10.02 11.09 8.66
C PHE A 216 -10.01 9.65 9.18
N LEU A 217 -9.02 9.29 10.02
CA LEU A 217 -8.90 7.94 10.57
C LEU A 217 -10.13 7.55 11.40
N TYR A 218 -10.69 8.48 12.18
CA TYR A 218 -11.87 8.25 13.02
C TYR A 218 -13.20 8.59 12.33
N SER A 219 -13.17 9.05 11.08
CA SER A 219 -14.35 9.11 10.20
C SER A 219 -14.78 7.74 9.70
N ASP A 220 -15.86 7.66 8.94
CA ASP A 220 -16.30 6.38 8.38
C ASP A 220 -15.26 5.86 7.38
N TYR A 221 -14.53 6.75 6.70
CA TYR A 221 -13.43 6.38 5.77
C TYR A 221 -12.24 5.69 6.44
N GLY A 222 -12.18 5.64 7.77
CA GLY A 222 -11.23 4.84 8.54
C GLY A 222 -11.34 3.34 8.30
N ILE A 223 -12.53 2.88 7.89
CA ILE A 223 -12.84 1.47 7.62
C ILE A 223 -13.60 1.36 6.29
N PRO A 224 -12.89 1.37 5.15
CA PRO A 224 -13.54 1.21 3.85
C PRO A 224 -14.22 -0.17 3.75
N ARG A 225 -15.20 -0.31 2.86
CA ARG A 225 -15.87 -1.60 2.60
C ARG A 225 -14.90 -2.63 2.02
N SER A 226 -14.00 -2.19 1.15
CA SER A 226 -13.02 -3.04 0.50
C SER A 226 -11.86 -2.20 -0.03
N PHE A 227 -10.82 -2.84 -0.58
CA PHE A 227 -9.82 -2.10 -1.34
C PHE A 227 -10.38 -1.38 -2.57
N ARG A 228 -11.47 -1.87 -3.16
CA ARG A 228 -12.11 -1.29 -4.36
C ARG A 228 -12.92 -0.05 -4.02
N ASN A 229 -13.44 0.06 -2.79
CA ASN A 229 -14.31 1.14 -2.34
C ASN A 229 -13.56 2.30 -1.64
N MET A 230 -12.28 2.48 -1.93
CA MET A 230 -11.50 3.60 -1.40
C MET A 230 -10.81 4.39 -2.51
N ASN A 231 -10.73 5.70 -2.32
CA ASN A 231 -9.88 6.57 -3.13
C ASN A 231 -8.43 6.44 -2.68
N GLY A 232 -7.50 6.90 -3.52
CA GLY A 232 -6.10 7.09 -3.18
C GLY A 232 -5.66 8.52 -3.44
N TYR A 233 -4.72 9.00 -2.65
CA TYR A 233 -4.17 10.34 -2.75
C TYR A 233 -2.65 10.27 -2.56
N SER A 234 -1.92 10.98 -3.41
CA SER A 234 -0.47 11.05 -3.29
C SER A 234 -0.01 11.70 -1.98
N SER A 235 -0.88 12.56 -1.41
CA SER A 235 -0.71 13.44 -0.24
C SER A 235 0.44 14.44 -0.37
N ASN A 236 1.61 13.98 -0.81
CA ASN A 236 2.71 14.82 -1.25
C ASN A 236 2.39 15.55 -2.55
N THR A 237 3.01 16.72 -2.68
CA THR A 237 2.99 17.55 -3.89
C THR A 237 4.22 17.22 -4.75
N TYR A 238 4.02 17.07 -6.05
CA TYR A 238 5.03 16.81 -7.09
C TYR A 238 5.16 18.03 -8.01
N SER A 239 6.24 18.10 -8.77
CA SER A 239 6.42 19.07 -9.84
C SER A 239 6.18 18.41 -11.19
N LEU A 240 5.42 19.08 -12.06
CA LEU A 240 5.27 18.74 -13.46
C LEU A 240 5.99 19.76 -14.33
N ILE A 241 6.82 19.27 -15.25
CA ILE A 241 7.66 20.10 -16.11
C ILE A 241 7.25 19.94 -17.57
N ASN A 242 6.84 21.02 -18.22
CA ASN A 242 6.45 20.98 -19.63
C ASN A 242 7.63 21.24 -20.58
N SER A 243 7.39 21.15 -21.90
CA SER A 243 8.41 21.31 -22.95
C SER A 243 9.00 22.72 -23.06
N LYS A 244 8.40 23.71 -22.38
CA LYS A 244 8.90 25.09 -22.30
C LYS A 244 9.68 25.35 -21.00
N ASN A 245 9.98 24.29 -20.24
CA ASN A 245 10.61 24.34 -18.94
C ASN A 245 9.81 25.12 -17.87
N ASN A 246 8.49 25.20 -18.03
CA ASN A 246 7.63 25.76 -16.99
C ASN A 246 7.34 24.70 -15.93
N THR A 247 7.44 25.09 -14.66
CA THR A 247 7.11 24.24 -13.51
C THR A 247 5.67 24.49 -13.05
N PHE A 248 4.93 23.40 -12.90
CA PHE A 248 3.64 23.35 -12.23
C PHE A 248 3.75 22.43 -11.02
N TYR A 249 2.87 22.60 -10.03
CA TYR A 249 2.78 21.70 -8.89
C TYR A 249 1.55 20.83 -9.01
N ALA A 250 1.65 19.57 -8.62
CA ALA A 250 0.57 18.61 -8.75
C ALA A 250 0.41 17.70 -7.54
N ARG A 251 -0.84 17.33 -7.25
CA ARG A 251 -1.16 16.15 -6.44
C ARG A 251 -1.98 15.17 -7.29
N PHE A 252 -1.70 13.89 -7.11
CA PHE A 252 -2.35 12.80 -7.86
C PHE A 252 -3.41 12.13 -6.99
N TYR A 253 -4.59 11.95 -7.57
CA TYR A 253 -5.79 11.45 -6.90
C TYR A 253 -6.27 10.24 -7.71
N LEU A 254 -6.61 9.16 -7.04
CA LEU A 254 -7.09 7.90 -7.61
C LEU A 254 -8.53 7.74 -7.12
N ILE A 255 -9.49 8.15 -7.94
CA ILE A 255 -10.90 8.17 -7.54
C ILE A 255 -11.55 6.84 -7.92
N SER A 256 -12.05 6.10 -6.94
CA SER A 256 -12.70 4.81 -7.22
C SER A 256 -13.98 5.00 -8.03
N ASN A 257 -14.11 4.24 -9.12
CA ASN A 257 -15.33 4.17 -9.90
C ASN A 257 -16.39 3.24 -9.26
N GLN A 258 -16.07 2.58 -8.16
CA GLN A 258 -17.01 1.74 -7.41
C GLN A 258 -17.80 2.55 -6.38
N GLY A 259 -17.41 3.82 -6.17
CA GLY A 259 -17.92 4.65 -5.09
C GLY A 259 -17.19 4.41 -3.78
N LEU A 260 -17.25 5.42 -2.90
CA LEU A 260 -16.79 5.28 -1.53
C LEU A 260 -17.86 4.58 -0.72
N GLU A 261 -17.50 3.45 -0.11
CA GLU A 261 -18.35 2.71 0.82
C GLU A 261 -17.52 2.31 2.02
N THR A 262 -18.15 2.29 3.19
CA THR A 262 -17.52 2.04 4.49
C THR A 262 -18.34 1.03 5.27
N ILE A 263 -17.74 0.45 6.32
CA ILE A 263 -18.44 -0.45 7.24
C ILE A 263 -18.40 0.10 8.66
N THR A 264 -19.36 -0.31 9.49
CA THR A 264 -19.39 0.11 10.89
C THR A 264 -18.31 -0.59 11.71
N ASN A 265 -18.04 -0.10 12.92
CA ASN A 265 -17.07 -0.75 13.81
C ASN A 265 -17.49 -2.18 14.17
N GLU A 266 -18.80 -2.43 14.34
CA GLU A 266 -19.37 -3.72 14.72
C GLU A 266 -19.23 -4.74 13.58
N GLU A 267 -19.55 -4.32 12.36
CA GLU A 267 -19.35 -5.16 11.17
C GLU A 267 -17.86 -5.45 10.96
N ALA A 268 -17.01 -4.42 11.09
CA ALA A 268 -15.57 -4.55 10.98
C ALA A 268 -14.98 -5.56 11.98
N GLN A 269 -15.44 -5.51 13.24
CA GLN A 269 -15.02 -6.45 14.28
C GLN A 269 -15.49 -7.88 13.98
N THR A 270 -16.71 -8.04 13.47
CA THR A 270 -17.24 -9.34 13.07
C THR A 270 -16.39 -9.94 11.95
N LEU A 271 -16.15 -9.18 10.87
CA LEU A 271 -15.31 -9.61 9.75
C LEU A 271 -13.88 -9.87 10.17
N ALA A 272 -13.33 -9.10 11.10
CA ALA A 272 -11.98 -9.31 11.61
C ALA A 272 -11.82 -10.69 12.27
N GLY A 273 -12.88 -11.25 12.85
CA GLY A 273 -12.90 -12.59 13.42
C GLY A 273 -13.27 -13.70 12.44
N THR A 274 -14.19 -13.45 11.50
CA THR A 274 -14.72 -14.48 10.59
C THR A 274 -13.99 -14.59 9.27
N ASN A 275 -13.45 -13.48 8.76
CA ASN A 275 -12.66 -13.41 7.52
C ASN A 275 -11.58 -12.31 7.65
N PRO A 276 -10.45 -12.58 8.31
CA PRO A 276 -9.38 -11.60 8.48
C PRO A 276 -8.75 -11.14 7.15
N ASP A 277 -8.98 -11.87 6.06
CA ASP A 277 -8.51 -11.62 4.69
C ASP A 277 -9.60 -11.03 3.78
N TYR A 278 -10.61 -10.38 4.38
CA TYR A 278 -11.81 -9.94 3.66
C TYR A 278 -11.52 -9.02 2.47
N TYR A 279 -10.58 -8.07 2.57
CA TYR A 279 -10.29 -7.17 1.45
C TYR A 279 -9.51 -7.88 0.33
N ILE A 280 -8.61 -8.79 0.68
CA ILE A 280 -7.86 -9.59 -0.28
C ILE A 280 -8.80 -10.52 -1.05
N SER A 281 -9.69 -11.21 -0.34
CA SER A 281 -10.69 -12.11 -0.94
C SER A 281 -11.70 -11.36 -1.79
N ASP A 282 -12.22 -10.21 -1.35
CA ASP A 282 -13.09 -9.34 -2.16
C ASP A 282 -12.41 -8.94 -3.49
N LEU A 283 -11.17 -8.46 -3.44
CA LEU A 283 -10.44 -8.05 -4.64
C LEU A 283 -10.24 -9.23 -5.61
N TYR A 284 -9.80 -10.37 -5.10
CA TYR A 284 -9.57 -11.57 -5.91
C TYR A 284 -10.86 -12.05 -6.58
N ASN A 285 -11.94 -12.16 -5.81
CA ASN A 285 -13.21 -12.71 -6.27
C ASN A 285 -13.89 -11.79 -7.29
N ASN A 286 -13.82 -10.47 -7.11
CA ASN A 286 -14.37 -9.54 -8.09
C ASN A 286 -13.61 -9.60 -9.42
N ILE A 287 -12.28 -9.67 -9.40
CA ILE A 287 -11.49 -9.81 -10.63
C ILE A 287 -11.78 -11.17 -11.30
N PHE A 288 -11.85 -12.24 -10.53
CA PHE A 288 -12.18 -13.58 -11.04
C PHE A 288 -13.55 -13.60 -11.76
N ALA A 289 -14.56 -12.97 -11.16
CA ALA A 289 -15.91 -12.89 -11.71
C ALA A 289 -16.06 -11.91 -12.89
N GLY A 290 -14.98 -11.25 -13.33
CA GLY A 290 -15.02 -10.23 -14.39
C GLY A 290 -15.50 -8.84 -13.93
N ASN A 291 -15.76 -8.67 -12.63
CA ASN A 291 -16.14 -7.40 -12.00
C ASN A 291 -14.88 -6.54 -11.73
N PHE A 292 -14.19 -6.15 -12.80
CA PHE A 292 -12.89 -5.47 -12.71
C PHE A 292 -12.99 -4.10 -12.01
N PRO A 293 -12.33 -3.89 -10.86
CA PRO A 293 -12.29 -2.58 -10.23
C PRO A 293 -11.47 -1.60 -11.06
N SER A 294 -11.83 -0.33 -10.93
CA SER A 294 -11.20 0.76 -11.66
C SER A 294 -11.18 2.07 -10.90
N TRP A 295 -10.17 2.88 -11.17
CA TRP A 295 -9.97 4.21 -10.61
C TRP A 295 -9.71 5.24 -11.71
N GLU A 296 -10.25 6.43 -11.55
CA GLU A 296 -9.87 7.60 -12.36
C GLU A 296 -8.63 8.27 -11.76
N LEU A 297 -7.57 8.42 -12.54
CA LEU A 297 -6.40 9.21 -12.21
C LEU A 297 -6.73 10.69 -12.43
N GLN A 298 -6.97 11.40 -11.34
CA GLN A 298 -7.12 12.84 -11.30
C GLN A 298 -5.78 13.52 -10.99
N VAL A 299 -5.49 14.62 -11.69
CA VAL A 299 -4.34 15.48 -11.43
C VAL A 299 -4.82 16.86 -11.07
N HIS A 300 -4.57 17.24 -9.83
CA HIS A 300 -4.83 18.58 -9.31
C HIS A 300 -3.59 19.42 -9.58
N ILE A 301 -3.73 20.58 -10.21
CA ILE A 301 -2.62 21.41 -10.65
C ILE A 301 -2.70 22.80 -10.02
N ALA A 302 -1.60 23.21 -9.40
CA ALA A 302 -1.33 24.55 -8.92
C ALA A 302 -0.20 25.18 -9.75
N THR A 303 -0.40 26.44 -10.16
CA THR A 303 0.66 27.25 -10.75
C THR A 303 1.63 27.76 -9.68
N GLN A 304 2.78 28.30 -10.09
CA GLN A 304 3.68 29.00 -9.16
C GLN A 304 2.97 30.16 -8.46
N ARG A 305 2.11 30.90 -9.17
CA ARG A 305 1.31 31.99 -8.57
C ARG A 305 0.39 31.44 -7.47
N ASP A 306 -0.29 30.33 -7.73
CA ASP A 306 -1.18 29.71 -6.74
C ASP A 306 -0.38 29.32 -5.48
N ALA A 307 0.80 28.71 -5.67
CA ALA A 307 1.71 28.36 -4.59
C ALA A 307 2.17 29.56 -3.75
N HIS A 308 2.50 30.68 -4.40
CA HIS A 308 2.91 31.92 -3.71
C HIS A 308 1.75 32.63 -3.00
N SER A 309 0.53 32.49 -3.53
CA SER A 309 -0.67 33.16 -2.99
C SER A 309 -1.38 32.35 -1.90
N ALA A 310 -1.05 31.07 -1.74
CA ALA A 310 -1.68 30.21 -0.76
C ALA A 310 -1.39 30.69 0.67
N SER A 311 -2.41 30.69 1.52
CA SER A 311 -2.30 31.02 2.94
C SER A 311 -1.64 29.91 3.77
N PHE A 312 -1.32 28.78 3.15
CA PHE A 312 -0.72 27.61 3.75
C PHE A 312 0.38 27.06 2.84
N ASN A 313 1.30 26.30 3.42
CA ASN A 313 2.34 25.61 2.66
C ASN A 313 1.72 24.48 1.82
N ILE A 314 1.69 24.64 0.50
CA ILE A 314 1.17 23.63 -0.44
C ILE A 314 2.03 22.36 -0.51
N PHE A 315 3.27 22.41 0.01
CA PHE A 315 4.20 21.28 0.10
C PHE A 315 4.14 20.58 1.46
N ASP A 316 3.32 21.06 2.41
CA ASP A 316 3.09 20.37 3.66
C ASP A 316 2.01 19.28 3.45
N PRO A 317 2.34 17.99 3.61
CA PRO A 317 1.38 16.90 3.39
C PRO A 317 0.32 16.81 4.50
N THR A 318 0.45 17.57 5.59
CA THR A 318 -0.60 17.68 6.64
C THR A 318 -1.71 18.66 6.23
N ASN A 319 -1.49 19.46 5.18
CA ASN A 319 -2.47 20.41 4.64
C ASN A 319 -3.26 19.83 3.47
N LEU A 320 -4.54 20.18 3.41
CA LEU A 320 -5.41 19.86 2.28
C LEU A 320 -5.16 20.81 1.12
N TRP A 321 -5.36 20.31 -0.10
CA TRP A 321 -5.56 21.16 -1.27
C TRP A 321 -7.06 21.34 -1.48
N PRO A 322 -7.63 22.53 -1.19
CA PRO A 322 -9.05 22.76 -1.39
C PRO A 322 -9.41 22.58 -2.86
N ARG A 323 -10.46 21.81 -3.15
CA ARG A 323 -10.79 21.43 -4.54
C ARG A 323 -11.06 22.63 -5.43
N ARG A 324 -11.62 23.71 -4.87
CA ARG A 324 -11.98 24.94 -5.60
C ARG A 324 -10.80 25.86 -5.90
N MET A 325 -9.65 25.64 -5.26
CA MET A 325 -8.48 26.50 -5.40
C MET A 325 -7.60 26.12 -6.60
N PHE A 326 -7.66 24.86 -7.05
CA PHE A 326 -6.73 24.32 -8.03
C PHE A 326 -7.47 23.70 -9.22
N SER A 327 -6.81 23.66 -10.38
CA SER A 327 -7.39 23.06 -11.58
C SER A 327 -7.35 21.54 -11.47
N VAL A 328 -8.46 20.87 -11.79
CA VAL A 328 -8.56 19.40 -11.73
C VAL A 328 -8.71 18.83 -13.13
N PHE A 329 -7.92 17.80 -13.45
CA PHE A 329 -7.95 17.11 -14.74
C PHE A 329 -8.16 15.60 -14.53
N ASN A 330 -9.06 14.99 -15.31
CA ASN A 330 -9.29 13.54 -15.34
C ASN A 330 -8.40 12.94 -16.44
N VAL A 331 -7.27 12.35 -16.05
CA VAL A 331 -6.15 12.07 -16.96
C VAL A 331 -6.22 10.69 -17.56
N GLY A 332 -6.79 9.72 -16.85
CA GLY A 332 -6.87 8.37 -17.33
C GLY A 332 -7.61 7.44 -16.38
N LYS A 333 -8.02 6.30 -16.91
CA LYS A 333 -8.73 5.27 -16.16
C LYS A 333 -7.84 4.05 -15.97
N ILE A 334 -7.61 3.69 -14.72
CA ILE A 334 -6.92 2.45 -14.33
C ILE A 334 -7.96 1.36 -14.18
N VAL A 335 -7.72 0.19 -14.77
CA VAL A 335 -8.57 -1.01 -14.64
C VAL A 335 -7.69 -2.17 -14.20
N LEU A 336 -8.04 -2.84 -13.10
CA LEU A 336 -7.36 -4.05 -12.63
C LEU A 336 -8.18 -5.26 -13.05
N ASN A 337 -7.63 -6.05 -13.99
CA ASN A 337 -8.34 -7.13 -14.65
C ASN A 337 -7.63 -8.48 -14.59
N LYS A 338 -6.56 -8.58 -13.79
CA LYS A 338 -5.79 -9.81 -13.66
C LYS A 338 -5.34 -10.03 -12.21
N ASN A 339 -5.77 -11.16 -11.65
CA ASN A 339 -5.30 -11.64 -10.36
C ASN A 339 -3.81 -12.05 -10.42
N PRO A 340 -3.09 -12.01 -9.28
CA PRO A 340 -1.72 -12.48 -9.22
C PRO A 340 -1.67 -13.97 -9.57
N SER A 341 -0.69 -14.36 -10.37
CA SER A 341 -0.45 -15.77 -10.69
C SER A 341 0.17 -16.51 -9.50
N ASN A 342 1.00 -15.80 -8.75
CA ASN A 342 1.54 -16.22 -7.47
C ASN A 342 1.64 -14.99 -6.57
N TYR A 343 1.00 -15.02 -5.40
CA TYR A 343 0.98 -13.88 -4.48
C TYR A 343 2.38 -13.42 -4.08
N PHE A 344 3.29 -14.35 -3.76
CA PHE A 344 4.63 -14.00 -3.31
C PHE A 344 5.42 -13.28 -4.41
N VAL A 345 5.37 -13.79 -5.64
CA VAL A 345 6.06 -13.21 -6.80
C VAL A 345 5.47 -11.86 -7.22
N ASP A 346 4.14 -11.77 -7.30
CA ASP A 346 3.47 -10.61 -7.90
C ASP A 346 3.11 -9.52 -6.87
N VAL A 347 2.96 -9.86 -5.59
CA VAL A 347 2.46 -8.97 -4.52
C VAL A 347 3.45 -8.81 -3.36
N GLU A 348 4.07 -9.89 -2.87
CA GLU A 348 5.04 -9.75 -1.77
C GLU A 348 6.35 -9.12 -2.26
N ASN A 349 6.83 -9.55 -3.43
CA ASN A 349 8.08 -9.11 -4.03
C ASN A 349 8.01 -7.78 -4.79
N ILE A 350 6.81 -7.24 -5.04
CA ILE A 350 6.69 -5.94 -5.72
C ILE A 350 7.24 -4.80 -4.85
N ALA A 351 8.00 -3.90 -5.45
CA ALA A 351 8.69 -2.79 -4.81
C ALA A 351 8.29 -1.49 -5.51
N PHE A 352 7.60 -0.61 -4.78
CA PHE A 352 7.24 0.72 -5.26
C PHE A 352 8.19 1.73 -4.63
N ASN A 353 8.78 2.60 -5.43
CA ASN A 353 9.69 3.63 -4.94
C ASN A 353 9.25 4.99 -5.47
N PRO A 354 8.84 5.95 -4.62
CA PRO A 354 8.49 7.30 -5.06
C PRO A 354 9.60 8.02 -5.84
N ALA A 355 10.87 7.61 -5.73
CA ALA A 355 11.95 8.13 -6.57
C ALA A 355 11.91 7.62 -8.03
N ASN A 356 11.15 6.57 -8.32
CA ASN A 356 10.88 6.13 -9.69
C ASN A 356 9.88 7.08 -10.34
N MET A 357 10.38 8.21 -10.83
CA MET A 357 9.65 9.20 -11.59
C MET A 357 10.18 9.20 -13.03
N VAL A 358 9.26 9.24 -14.00
CA VAL A 358 9.60 9.39 -15.42
C VAL A 358 9.88 10.87 -15.73
N PRO A 359 10.61 11.17 -16.83
CA PRO A 359 10.88 12.52 -17.28
C PRO A 359 9.65 13.43 -17.25
N GLY A 360 9.78 14.65 -16.71
CA GLY A 360 8.67 15.58 -16.59
C GLY A 360 7.82 15.46 -15.32
N ILE A 361 8.11 14.49 -14.45
CA ILE A 361 7.62 14.42 -13.07
C ILE A 361 8.83 14.50 -12.14
N GLN A 362 8.79 15.41 -11.16
CA GLN A 362 9.88 15.67 -10.24
C GLN A 362 9.36 15.78 -8.79
N PRO A 363 10.21 15.52 -7.77
CA PRO A 363 9.83 15.79 -6.39
C PRO A 363 9.80 17.30 -6.11
N THR A 364 8.95 17.72 -5.17
CA THR A 364 9.01 19.08 -4.61
C THR A 364 9.85 19.11 -3.34
N VAL A 365 9.94 20.28 -2.70
CA VAL A 365 10.60 20.51 -1.40
C VAL A 365 9.83 19.98 -0.19
N ASP A 366 8.73 19.25 -0.40
CA ASP A 366 8.02 18.52 0.67
C ASP A 366 8.99 17.60 1.41
N ARG A 367 9.21 17.86 2.71
CA ARG A 367 10.20 17.14 3.52
C ARG A 367 9.88 15.65 3.66
N ILE A 368 8.60 15.29 3.69
CA ILE A 368 8.18 13.88 3.73
C ILE A 368 8.46 13.25 2.38
N LEU A 369 8.11 13.91 1.26
CA LEU A 369 8.43 13.36 -0.05
C LEU A 369 9.94 13.15 -0.22
N GLN A 370 10.76 14.13 0.16
CA GLN A 370 12.21 14.07 0.07
C GLN A 370 12.81 12.88 0.83
N SER A 371 12.33 12.57 2.05
CA SER A 371 12.80 11.38 2.77
C SER A 371 12.37 10.07 2.11
N ARG A 372 11.16 10.03 1.53
CA ARG A 372 10.62 8.86 0.83
C ARG A 372 11.43 8.51 -0.41
N LEU A 373 12.09 9.48 -1.06
CA LEU A 373 12.95 9.20 -2.22
C LEU A 373 14.12 8.25 -1.88
N PHE A 374 14.60 8.30 -0.63
CA PHE A 374 15.63 7.41 -0.12
C PHE A 374 15.05 6.15 0.54
N ALA A 375 14.13 6.35 1.50
CA ALA A 375 13.72 5.32 2.45
C ALA A 375 13.13 4.06 1.82
N TYR A 376 12.43 4.20 0.69
CA TYR A 376 11.79 3.04 0.05
C TYR A 376 12.81 2.08 -0.55
N ASN A 377 13.80 2.60 -1.28
CA ASN A 377 14.83 1.76 -1.90
C ASN A 377 15.69 1.09 -0.82
N ASP A 378 16.10 1.84 0.20
CA ASP A 378 16.87 1.32 1.33
C ASP A 378 16.18 0.12 2.01
N ALA A 379 14.90 0.28 2.37
CA ALA A 379 14.11 -0.81 2.95
C ALA A 379 13.92 -2.00 1.98
N GLN A 380 13.83 -1.75 0.68
CA GLN A 380 13.72 -2.79 -0.35
C GLN A 380 15.02 -3.58 -0.51
N MET A 381 16.17 -2.91 -0.46
CA MET A 381 17.48 -3.57 -0.52
C MET A 381 17.66 -4.54 0.66
N TYR A 382 17.22 -4.16 1.86
CA TYR A 382 17.24 -5.07 3.01
C TYR A 382 16.27 -6.24 2.83
N ARG A 383 15.03 -5.96 2.42
CA ARG A 383 13.95 -6.95 2.41
C ARG A 383 14.04 -7.96 1.26
N LEU A 384 14.43 -7.50 0.07
CA LEU A 384 14.42 -8.26 -1.17
C LEU A 384 15.84 -8.51 -1.73
N GLY A 385 16.85 -7.80 -1.22
CA GLY A 385 18.21 -7.83 -1.74
C GLY A 385 18.53 -6.68 -2.70
N VAL A 386 19.83 -6.47 -2.92
CA VAL A 386 20.38 -5.34 -3.70
C VAL A 386 19.94 -5.32 -5.18
N ASN A 387 19.54 -6.46 -5.72
CA ASN A 387 19.09 -6.62 -7.10
C ASN A 387 17.55 -6.78 -7.22
N SER A 388 16.79 -6.24 -6.25
CA SER A 388 15.32 -6.36 -6.21
C SER A 388 14.60 -5.75 -7.42
N ASN A 389 15.23 -4.79 -8.11
CA ASN A 389 14.77 -4.21 -9.37
C ASN A 389 14.70 -5.22 -10.52
N LEU A 390 15.46 -6.31 -10.46
CA LEU A 390 15.44 -7.33 -11.51
C LEU A 390 14.20 -8.22 -11.41
N LEU A 391 13.62 -8.38 -10.21
CA LEU A 391 12.46 -9.24 -9.95
C LEU A 391 11.34 -8.93 -10.94
N MET A 392 10.62 -9.97 -11.40
CA MET A 392 9.64 -9.83 -12.49
C MET A 392 8.59 -8.74 -12.24
N ALA A 393 8.18 -8.54 -10.98
CA ALA A 393 7.23 -7.51 -10.59
C ALA A 393 7.79 -6.08 -10.56
N ASN A 394 9.12 -5.93 -10.67
CA ASN A 394 9.84 -4.67 -10.51
C ASN A 394 10.60 -4.25 -11.76
N ALA A 395 10.95 -5.20 -12.62
CA ALA A 395 11.70 -4.95 -13.84
C ALA A 395 10.91 -4.02 -14.78
N PRO A 396 11.54 -3.00 -15.38
CA PRO A 396 10.89 -2.19 -16.40
C PRO A 396 10.66 -3.02 -17.68
N VAL A 397 9.79 -2.51 -18.55
CA VAL A 397 9.50 -3.14 -19.86
C VAL A 397 10.62 -2.98 -20.88
N LEU A 398 11.50 -1.99 -20.68
CA LEU A 398 12.67 -1.78 -21.53
C LEU A 398 13.89 -2.54 -21.02
N ASP A 399 14.83 -2.78 -21.91
CA ASP A 399 16.16 -3.26 -21.54
C ASP A 399 16.92 -2.18 -20.78
N VAL A 400 17.49 -2.57 -19.63
CA VAL A 400 18.25 -1.65 -18.77
C VAL A 400 19.71 -1.67 -19.21
N HIS A 401 20.21 -0.50 -19.62
CA HIS A 401 21.59 -0.29 -20.00
C HIS A 401 22.21 0.76 -19.06
N ASN A 402 23.03 0.31 -18.13
CA ASN A 402 23.70 1.18 -17.14
C ASN A 402 25.07 0.62 -16.73
N TYR A 403 25.69 1.23 -15.73
CA TYR A 403 27.02 0.85 -15.25
C TYR A 403 26.99 0.01 -13.96
N GLU A 404 25.80 -0.36 -13.47
CA GLU A 404 25.65 -1.19 -12.27
C GLU A 404 25.97 -2.66 -12.59
N ARG A 405 26.72 -3.32 -11.72
CA ARG A 405 27.15 -4.72 -11.87
C ARG A 405 27.02 -5.48 -10.55
N ASP A 406 26.95 -6.80 -10.68
CA ASP A 406 27.12 -7.76 -9.59
C ASP A 406 26.05 -7.66 -8.49
N GLY A 407 26.43 -7.88 -7.24
CA GLY A 407 25.52 -7.95 -6.09
C GLY A 407 24.87 -9.33 -5.91
N MET A 408 24.35 -9.58 -4.72
CA MET A 408 23.72 -10.85 -4.36
C MET A 408 22.56 -11.19 -5.30
N ASN A 409 22.42 -12.46 -5.68
CA ASN A 409 21.35 -13.00 -6.53
C ASN A 409 21.18 -12.27 -7.87
N ARG A 410 22.28 -11.79 -8.47
CA ARG A 410 22.28 -11.18 -9.82
C ARG A 410 21.92 -12.22 -10.89
N TYR A 411 21.02 -11.86 -11.81
CA TYR A 411 20.66 -12.68 -12.97
C TYR A 411 20.52 -11.82 -14.24
N LYS A 412 19.95 -12.36 -15.34
CA LYS A 412 19.90 -11.74 -16.69
C LYS A 412 21.28 -11.41 -17.28
N GLY A 413 22.29 -12.23 -16.99
CA GLY A 413 23.62 -12.12 -17.60
C GLY A 413 24.42 -10.87 -17.20
N ASN A 414 23.95 -10.05 -16.25
CA ASN A 414 24.71 -8.93 -15.67
C ASN A 414 25.26 -7.91 -16.71
N GLN A 415 24.53 -7.68 -17.81
CA GLN A 415 24.96 -6.84 -18.94
C GLN A 415 26.22 -7.38 -19.69
N GLY A 416 26.57 -8.65 -19.50
CA GLY A 416 27.63 -9.34 -20.24
C GLY A 416 29.00 -8.65 -20.13
N GLY A 417 29.72 -8.62 -21.26
CA GLY A 417 31.03 -7.95 -21.37
C GLY A 417 30.96 -6.45 -21.63
N ALA A 418 29.80 -5.79 -21.44
CA ALA A 418 29.67 -4.36 -21.66
C ALA A 418 30.53 -3.56 -20.67
N VAL A 419 31.14 -2.48 -21.14
CA VAL A 419 31.94 -1.55 -20.33
C VAL A 419 31.19 -1.11 -19.07
N ASN A 420 31.86 -1.18 -17.92
CA ASN A 420 31.28 -0.97 -16.59
C ASN A 420 31.68 0.36 -15.93
N TYR A 421 32.27 1.30 -16.70
CA TYR A 421 32.61 2.65 -16.24
C TYR A 421 32.25 3.71 -17.28
N PHE A 422 31.99 4.94 -16.80
CA PHE A 422 31.76 6.14 -17.61
C PHE A 422 32.72 7.24 -17.14
N ILE A 423 33.40 8.00 -17.99
CA ILE A 423 33.41 8.08 -19.47
C ILE A 423 34.30 6.98 -20.08
N ASN A 424 33.91 6.44 -21.24
CA ASN A 424 34.69 5.41 -21.95
C ASN A 424 34.67 5.63 -23.48
N SER A 425 35.60 4.98 -24.19
CA SER A 425 35.71 5.01 -25.67
C SER A 425 35.21 3.74 -26.34
N PHE A 426 34.36 2.96 -25.66
CA PHE A 426 33.94 1.61 -26.07
C PHE A 426 32.42 1.49 -26.28
N ASN A 427 31.77 2.58 -26.69
CA ASN A 427 30.33 2.63 -26.98
C ASN A 427 29.43 2.17 -25.81
N GLY A 428 29.82 2.48 -24.56
CA GLY A 428 28.97 2.25 -23.40
C GLY A 428 27.72 3.15 -23.37
N PRO A 429 26.75 2.89 -22.47
CA PRO A 429 25.56 3.71 -22.31
C PRO A 429 25.87 5.20 -22.09
N VAL A 430 25.20 6.09 -22.81
CA VAL A 430 25.40 7.55 -22.71
C VAL A 430 24.18 8.24 -22.07
N PRO A 431 24.38 9.34 -21.31
CA PRO A 431 23.27 10.08 -20.72
C PRO A 431 22.42 10.77 -21.80
N SER A 432 21.18 11.12 -21.44
CA SER A 432 20.25 11.90 -22.29
C SER A 432 20.09 13.34 -21.74
N PRO A 433 20.88 14.32 -22.21
CA PRO A 433 20.92 15.66 -21.62
C PRO A 433 19.60 16.45 -21.76
N HIS A 434 18.78 16.13 -22.76
CA HIS A 434 17.50 16.80 -22.99
C HIS A 434 16.44 16.53 -21.91
N ILE A 435 16.74 15.62 -20.98
CA ILE A 435 15.85 15.14 -19.92
C ILE A 435 16.34 15.60 -18.53
N SER A 436 17.36 16.46 -18.46
CA SER A 436 17.91 16.96 -17.21
C SER A 436 16.83 17.56 -16.29
N ILE A 437 16.99 17.31 -14.99
CA ILE A 437 16.21 18.00 -13.95
C ILE A 437 16.36 19.50 -14.16
N LEU A 438 15.24 20.22 -14.14
CA LEU A 438 15.30 21.65 -14.34
C LEU A 438 15.93 22.31 -13.13
N PRO A 439 16.88 23.25 -13.34
CA PRO A 439 17.33 24.10 -12.26
C PRO A 439 16.15 24.85 -11.65
N TYR A 440 16.05 24.83 -10.33
CA TYR A 440 15.16 25.70 -9.56
C TYR A 440 15.99 26.53 -8.59
N SER A 441 15.63 27.80 -8.42
CA SER A 441 16.32 28.67 -7.47
C SER A 441 15.92 28.31 -6.05
N ALA A 442 16.92 28.17 -5.18
CA ALA A 442 16.74 28.05 -3.74
C ALA A 442 17.62 29.10 -3.04
N GLN A 443 17.05 29.83 -2.08
CA GLN A 443 17.76 30.83 -1.28
C GLN A 443 17.34 30.67 0.19
N GLY A 444 18.30 30.77 1.11
CA GLY A 444 18.03 30.74 2.54
C GLY A 444 19.25 30.37 3.37
N VAL A 445 19.13 30.54 4.69
CA VAL A 445 20.09 30.00 5.66
C VAL A 445 19.82 28.52 5.82
N ILE A 446 20.86 27.70 5.92
CA ILE A 446 20.72 26.26 6.20
C ILE A 446 20.58 26.07 7.71
N ALA A 447 19.39 25.66 8.16
CA ALA A 447 19.11 25.40 9.58
C ALA A 447 17.98 24.37 9.74
N LYS A 448 17.82 23.84 10.96
CA LYS A 448 16.64 23.06 11.35
C LYS A 448 15.48 24.01 11.64
N PHE A 449 14.74 24.39 10.61
CA PHE A 449 13.58 25.27 10.77
C PHE A 449 12.40 24.49 11.39
N LYS A 450 11.89 25.01 12.50
CA LYS A 450 10.57 24.64 13.00
C LYS A 450 9.55 24.94 11.91
N ASN A 451 8.78 23.95 11.50
CA ASN A 451 7.67 24.19 10.60
C ASN A 451 6.65 25.05 11.37
N SER A 452 6.40 26.26 10.89
CA SER A 452 5.42 27.15 11.49
C SER A 452 4.03 26.53 11.37
N ASP A 453 3.21 26.70 12.40
CA ASP A 453 1.81 26.27 12.42
C ASP A 453 0.98 27.15 11.48
N GLN A 454 1.18 27.01 10.17
CA GLN A 454 0.24 27.51 9.17
C GLN A 454 -0.94 26.55 9.11
N ARG A 455 -1.75 26.57 10.16
CA ARG A 455 -2.93 25.69 10.26
C ARG A 455 -4.00 26.24 9.34
N GLN A 456 -4.28 25.50 8.27
CA GLN A 456 -5.49 25.69 7.49
C GLN A 456 -6.72 25.36 8.37
N THR A 457 -7.86 25.99 8.12
CA THR A 457 -9.15 25.63 8.71
C THR A 457 -9.66 24.29 8.15
N PHE A 458 -9.00 23.19 8.55
CA PHE A 458 -9.22 21.84 8.03
C PHE A 458 -10.67 21.37 8.15
N LEU A 459 -11.36 21.68 9.26
CA LEU A 459 -12.77 21.28 9.43
C LEU A 459 -13.67 21.80 8.30
N SER A 460 -13.48 23.03 7.84
CA SER A 460 -14.30 23.58 6.75
C SER A 460 -14.10 22.81 5.44
N ALA A 461 -12.87 22.38 5.15
CA ALA A 461 -12.56 21.57 3.96
C ALA A 461 -13.10 20.14 4.09
N LEU A 462 -13.11 19.58 5.30
CA LEU A 462 -13.68 18.25 5.58
C LEU A 462 -15.18 18.19 5.25
N PHE A 463 -15.96 19.22 5.63
CA PHE A 463 -17.37 19.34 5.24
C PHE A 463 -17.56 19.62 3.74
N ASN A 464 -16.81 20.59 3.19
CA ASN A 464 -17.08 21.13 1.85
C ASN A 464 -16.53 20.28 0.69
N ASP A 465 -15.38 19.62 0.89
CA ASP A 465 -14.65 18.94 -0.20
C ASP A 465 -14.68 17.41 -0.08
N TYR A 466 -15.01 16.88 1.10
CA TYR A 466 -15.05 15.44 1.39
C TYR A 466 -16.42 14.96 1.88
N ASN A 467 -17.45 15.83 1.80
CA ASN A 467 -18.86 15.53 2.07
C ASN A 467 -19.14 14.88 3.43
N ILE A 468 -18.31 15.17 4.45
CA ILE A 468 -18.59 14.69 5.80
C ILE A 468 -19.86 15.38 6.31
N THR A 469 -20.87 14.58 6.64
CA THR A 469 -22.18 15.07 7.12
C THR A 469 -22.14 15.46 8.59
N SER A 470 -23.20 16.09 9.10
CA SER A 470 -23.28 16.39 10.54
C SER A 470 -23.40 15.11 11.37
N GLU A 471 -24.07 14.09 10.83
CA GLU A 471 -24.21 12.76 11.42
C GLU A 471 -22.87 12.03 11.46
N GLU A 472 -22.09 12.08 10.38
CA GLU A 472 -20.74 11.51 10.34
C GLU A 472 -19.80 12.26 11.29
N TYR A 473 -19.92 13.59 11.40
CA TYR A 473 -19.15 14.36 12.37
C TYR A 473 -19.42 13.93 13.82
N ILE A 474 -20.68 13.60 14.15
CA ILE A 474 -21.01 13.01 15.46
C ILE A 474 -20.36 11.63 15.62
N ARG A 475 -20.36 10.79 14.57
CA ARG A 475 -19.64 9.50 14.59
C ARG A 475 -18.14 9.66 14.75
N ILE A 476 -17.51 10.66 14.14
CA ILE A 476 -16.08 10.98 14.34
C ILE A 476 -15.80 11.21 15.83
N VAL A 477 -16.62 12.04 16.50
CA VAL A 477 -16.47 12.30 17.94
C VAL A 477 -16.68 11.02 18.75
N GLY A 478 -17.69 10.22 18.42
CA GLY A 478 -17.95 8.94 19.08
C GLY A 478 -16.79 7.96 18.94
N ASN A 479 -16.24 7.82 17.73
CA ASN A 479 -15.11 6.94 17.43
C ASN A 479 -13.83 7.40 18.14
N LEU A 480 -13.56 8.72 18.16
CA LEU A 480 -12.46 9.32 18.92
C LEU A 480 -12.59 9.01 20.41
N ALA A 481 -13.77 9.26 20.99
CA ALA A 481 -14.03 9.04 22.40
C ALA A 481 -13.92 7.54 22.77
N ALA A 482 -14.47 6.64 21.94
CA ALA A 482 -14.39 5.20 22.17
C ALA A 482 -12.95 4.68 22.17
N ASN A 483 -12.08 5.25 21.33
CA ASN A 483 -10.66 4.90 21.32
C ASN A 483 -9.91 5.52 22.52
N LEU A 484 -10.16 6.79 22.82
CA LEU A 484 -9.56 7.50 23.97
C LEU A 484 -9.99 6.93 25.33
N ASN A 485 -11.18 6.36 25.44
CA ASN A 485 -11.68 5.80 26.71
C ASN A 485 -10.85 4.62 27.23
N GLN A 486 -9.97 4.07 26.39
CA GLN A 486 -9.05 2.97 26.73
C GLN A 486 -7.65 3.46 27.16
N VAL A 487 -7.49 4.77 27.31
CA VAL A 487 -6.21 5.45 27.55
C VAL A 487 -6.21 6.07 28.95
N ASP A 488 -5.03 6.30 29.53
CA ASP A 488 -4.88 7.02 30.78
C ASP A 488 -5.65 8.36 30.80
N PRO A 489 -6.41 8.67 31.87
CA PRO A 489 -7.21 9.90 31.97
C PRO A 489 -6.41 11.20 31.72
N SER A 490 -5.12 11.26 32.07
CA SER A 490 -4.32 12.46 31.82
C SER A 490 -4.05 12.70 30.34
N LEU A 491 -3.93 11.62 29.54
CA LEU A 491 -3.80 11.71 28.08
C LEU A 491 -5.14 12.04 27.43
N GLN A 492 -6.25 11.51 27.95
CA GLN A 492 -7.59 11.92 27.51
C GLN A 492 -7.78 13.43 27.64
N MET A 493 -7.35 14.00 28.77
CA MET A 493 -7.40 15.45 29.00
C MET A 493 -6.52 16.25 28.04
N LYS A 494 -5.28 15.81 27.80
CA LYS A 494 -4.41 16.44 26.80
C LYS A 494 -5.03 16.41 25.40
N ALA A 495 -5.69 15.31 25.03
CA ALA A 495 -6.40 15.22 23.76
C ALA A 495 -7.56 16.22 23.69
N VAL A 496 -8.40 16.31 24.73
CA VAL A 496 -9.47 17.31 24.81
C VAL A 496 -8.91 18.73 24.67
N GLN A 497 -7.85 19.08 25.42
CA GLN A 497 -7.20 20.39 25.34
C GLN A 497 -6.64 20.68 23.94
N LEU A 498 -6.00 19.69 23.31
CA LEU A 498 -5.48 19.80 21.94
C LEU A 498 -6.60 20.08 20.92
N TYR A 499 -7.68 19.29 20.95
CA TYR A 499 -8.81 19.51 20.06
C TYR A 499 -9.55 20.81 20.38
N ASN A 500 -9.71 21.18 21.65
CA ASN A 500 -10.38 22.42 22.05
C ASN A 500 -9.60 23.67 21.60
N SER A 501 -8.28 23.66 21.76
CA SER A 501 -7.41 24.77 21.32
C SER A 501 -7.36 24.93 19.80
N THR A 502 -7.68 23.88 19.05
CA THR A 502 -7.67 23.91 17.57
C THR A 502 -9.07 24.13 17.00
N TYR A 503 -10.07 23.46 17.58
CA TYR A 503 -11.48 23.41 17.18
C TYR A 503 -12.38 23.34 18.42
N PRO A 504 -12.75 24.48 19.03
CA PRO A 504 -13.41 24.51 20.35
C PRO A 504 -14.63 23.59 20.46
N ARG A 505 -15.55 23.68 19.48
CA ARG A 505 -16.75 22.84 19.42
C ARG A 505 -16.42 21.33 19.37
N LEU A 506 -15.37 20.95 18.66
CA LEU A 506 -14.92 19.54 18.62
C LEU A 506 -14.41 19.09 19.99
N GLY A 507 -13.60 19.93 20.64
CA GLY A 507 -13.08 19.68 21.99
C GLY A 507 -14.20 19.51 23.02
N GLU A 508 -15.19 20.41 23.01
CA GLU A 508 -16.37 20.34 23.89
C GLU A 508 -17.20 19.06 23.68
N MET A 509 -17.44 18.68 22.41
CA MET A 509 -18.17 17.47 22.08
C MET A 509 -17.40 16.21 22.52
N LEU A 510 -16.08 16.19 22.31
CA LEU A 510 -15.21 15.09 22.75
C LEU A 510 -15.18 14.96 24.27
N ALA A 511 -15.04 16.08 25.00
CA ALA A 511 -15.10 16.11 26.46
C ALA A 511 -16.43 15.54 26.97
N THR A 512 -17.55 15.98 26.39
CA THR A 512 -18.88 15.50 26.74
C THR A 512 -19.02 13.99 26.49
N ALA A 513 -18.50 13.49 25.37
CA ALA A 513 -18.53 12.07 25.04
C ALA A 513 -17.71 11.22 26.03
N LEU A 514 -16.52 11.69 26.42
CA LEU A 514 -15.67 11.00 27.39
C LEU A 514 -16.28 10.98 28.80
N VAL A 515 -16.92 12.06 29.24
CA VAL A 515 -17.66 12.08 30.53
C VAL A 515 -18.78 11.05 30.54
N LYS A 516 -19.56 10.98 29.45
CA LYS A 516 -20.60 9.95 29.30
C LYS A 516 -20.03 8.54 29.30
N ALA A 517 -18.79 8.35 28.84
CA ALA A 517 -18.08 7.07 28.83
C ALA A 517 -17.38 6.74 30.17
N GLY A 518 -17.44 7.63 31.16
CA GLY A 518 -16.94 7.39 32.52
C GLY A 518 -15.74 8.22 32.96
N LEU A 519 -15.26 9.18 32.15
CA LEU A 519 -14.18 10.10 32.56
C LEU A 519 -14.67 10.99 33.73
N PRO A 520 -14.03 10.95 34.91
CA PRO A 520 -14.49 11.76 36.05
C PRO A 520 -14.40 13.26 35.78
N LEU A 521 -15.47 14.00 36.05
CA LEU A 521 -15.58 15.46 35.84
C LEU A 521 -14.42 16.27 36.47
N LYS A 522 -13.84 15.79 37.56
CA LYS A 522 -12.68 16.43 38.22
C LYS A 522 -11.48 16.62 37.30
N TYR A 523 -11.37 15.81 36.24
CA TYR A 523 -10.28 15.93 35.27
C TYR A 523 -10.53 17.03 34.24
N LEU A 524 -11.79 17.42 33.97
CA LEU A 524 -12.13 18.46 33.00
C LEU A 524 -12.08 19.89 33.55
N LEU A 525 -12.07 20.04 34.88
CA LEU A 525 -12.07 21.33 35.58
C LEU A 525 -10.65 21.79 35.99
N ALA A 526 -9.62 21.03 35.62
CA ALA A 526 -8.20 21.32 35.85
C ALA A 526 -7.51 21.65 34.51
#